data_AF-A0A523SQ21-F1
#
_entry.id   AF-A0A523SQ21-F1
#
_cell.length_a   1.000
_cell.length_b   1.000
_cell.length_c   1.000
_cell.angle_alpha   90.00
_cell.angle_beta   90.00
_cell.angle_gamma   90.00
#
_symmetry.space_group_name_H-M   'P 1'
#
loop_
_entity.id
_entity.type
_entity.pdbx_description
1 polymer ?
#
loop_
_entity_poly.entity_id
_entity_poly.type
_entity_poly.pdbx_seq_one_letter_code
_entity_poly.pdbx_strand_id
1 'polypeptide(L)'
;MKPLSVVYSIRACLGIVAAAMCVLLRLDDLLTGISLGIFFYLLTYYFLKHFFVAKVEKPSKIMTMGIGAYFLTFAVVFGLLFTLMIPTAVFTYSVADQTVTFDATGSYDLFSGIESFVWDFGDENITTTTDSSMTHTYTAPGNYSVILTVKDDEGYTSTSQKVVTVTNSTET
;
A
#
# COMPACT_ATOMS: atom_id res chain seq x y z
N MET A 1 -17.37 -17.16 30.29
CA MET A 1 -16.03 -17.34 29.70
C MET A 1 -14.96 -17.24 30.79
N LYS A 2 -13.86 -18.00 30.69
CA LYS A 2 -12.72 -17.86 31.61
C LYS A 2 -12.08 -16.46 31.43
N PRO A 3 -11.76 -15.71 32.51
CA PRO A 3 -11.21 -14.35 32.43
C PRO A 3 -10.01 -14.21 31.46
N LEU A 4 -9.10 -15.18 31.44
CA LEU A 4 -7.95 -15.18 30.52
C LEU A 4 -8.32 -15.36 29.04
N SER A 5 -9.43 -16.05 28.73
CA SER A 5 -9.94 -16.14 27.36
C SER A 5 -10.46 -14.80 26.87
N VAL A 6 -11.08 -14.02 27.77
CA VAL A 6 -11.56 -12.67 27.45
C VAL A 6 -10.36 -11.75 27.19
N VAL A 7 -9.31 -11.83 28.02
CA VAL A 7 -8.04 -11.10 27.82
C VAL A 7 -7.42 -11.42 26.45
N TYR A 8 -7.41 -12.70 26.06
CA TYR A 8 -6.92 -13.13 24.74
C TYR A 8 -7.70 -12.48 23.60
N SER A 9 -9.05 -12.57 23.63
CA SER A 9 -9.91 -12.01 22.59
C SER A 9 -9.75 -10.49 22.48
N ILE A 10 -9.70 -9.78 23.61
CA ILE A 10 -9.48 -8.34 23.64
C ILE A 10 -8.15 -7.98 22.97
N ARG A 11 -7.07 -8.72 23.24
CA ARG A 11 -5.76 -8.47 22.62
C ARG A 11 -5.74 -8.73 21.12
N ALA A 12 -6.40 -9.77 20.65
CA ALA A 12 -6.53 -10.01 19.22
C ALA A 12 -7.24 -8.83 18.52
N CYS A 13 -8.34 -8.33 19.11
CA CYS A 13 -9.04 -7.16 18.56
C CYS A 13 -8.18 -5.88 18.61
N LEU A 14 -7.46 -5.66 19.71
CA LEU A 14 -6.60 -4.47 19.86
C LEU A 14 -5.44 -4.44 18.88
N GLY A 15 -4.89 -5.60 18.48
CA GLY A 15 -3.86 -5.67 17.44
C GLY A 15 -4.36 -5.13 16.11
N ILE A 16 -5.59 -5.51 15.73
CA ILE A 16 -6.27 -5.01 14.52
C ILE A 16 -6.49 -3.49 14.61
N VAL A 17 -7.03 -3.01 15.73
CA VAL A 17 -7.33 -1.58 15.93
C VAL A 17 -6.05 -0.74 15.92
N ALA A 18 -4.98 -1.21 16.56
CA ALA A 18 -3.69 -0.51 16.56
C ALA A 18 -3.11 -0.42 15.14
N ALA A 19 -3.17 -1.51 14.36
CA ALA A 19 -2.72 -1.50 12.96
C ALA A 19 -3.53 -0.52 12.10
N ALA A 20 -4.85 -0.52 12.22
CA ALA A 20 -5.71 0.42 11.51
C ALA A 20 -5.42 1.88 11.90
N MET A 21 -5.19 2.16 13.18
CA MET A 21 -4.79 3.50 13.62
C MET A 21 -3.45 3.94 13.05
N CYS A 22 -2.44 3.06 12.97
CA CYS A 22 -1.16 3.41 12.37
C CYS A 22 -1.32 3.87 10.91
N VAL A 23 -2.13 3.15 10.13
CA VAL A 23 -2.40 3.49 8.72
C VAL A 23 -3.25 4.77 8.60
N LEU A 24 -4.31 4.91 9.41
CA LEU A 24 -5.15 6.12 9.39
C LEU A 24 -4.39 7.39 9.81
N LEU A 25 -3.37 7.24 10.67
CA LEU A 25 -2.50 8.33 11.08
C LEU A 25 -1.32 8.57 10.12
N ARG A 26 -1.25 7.83 9.01
CA ARG A 26 -0.18 7.93 8.00
C ARG A 26 1.21 7.78 8.63
N LEU A 27 1.36 6.74 9.46
CA LEU A 27 2.63 6.38 10.06
C LEU A 27 3.34 5.39 9.13
N ASP A 28 3.99 5.98 8.13
CA ASP A 28 4.51 5.27 6.95
C ASP A 28 5.85 4.56 7.21
N ASP A 29 6.52 4.92 8.31
CA ASP A 29 7.77 4.31 8.72
C ASP A 29 7.54 3.06 9.59
N LEU A 30 8.11 1.93 9.16
CA LEU A 30 7.99 0.63 9.82
C LEU A 30 8.45 0.70 11.29
N LEU A 31 9.52 1.45 11.58
CA LEU A 31 10.04 1.57 12.94
C LEU A 31 9.07 2.34 13.85
N THR A 32 8.44 3.38 13.32
CA THR A 32 7.39 4.17 13.99
C THR A 32 6.14 3.32 14.24
N GLY A 33 5.71 2.55 13.25
CA GLY A 33 4.60 1.60 13.37
C GLY A 33 4.85 0.53 14.45
N ILE A 34 6.03 -0.10 14.46
CA ILE A 34 6.42 -1.09 15.47
C ILE A 34 6.47 -0.45 16.87
N SER A 35 7.06 0.74 16.99
CA SER A 35 7.19 1.45 18.26
C SER A 35 5.82 1.76 18.87
N LEU A 36 4.88 2.22 18.04
CA LEU A 36 3.52 2.50 18.47
C LEU A 36 2.73 1.22 18.79
N GLY A 37 2.94 0.15 18.02
CA GLY A 37 2.39 -1.18 18.30
C GLY A 37 2.81 -1.69 19.68
N ILE A 38 4.08 -1.52 20.07
CA ILE A 38 4.59 -1.86 21.41
C ILE A 38 3.99 -0.93 22.47
N PHE A 39 3.91 0.38 22.20
CA PHE A 39 3.31 1.35 23.11
C PHE A 39 1.84 1.01 23.44
N PHE A 40 1.02 0.74 22.42
CA PHE A 40 -0.37 0.31 22.60
C PHE A 40 -0.46 -1.02 23.37
N TYR A 41 0.43 -1.97 23.11
CA TYR A 41 0.49 -3.20 23.87
C TYR A 41 0.72 -2.96 25.37
N LEU A 42 1.66 -2.07 25.72
CA LEU A 42 1.93 -1.72 27.12
C LEU A 42 0.76 -0.97 27.76
N LEU A 43 0.15 -0.03 27.04
CA LEU A 43 -1.03 0.70 27.52
C LEU A 43 -2.20 -0.25 27.82
N THR A 44 -2.45 -1.20 26.92
CA THR A 44 -3.53 -2.17 27.06
C THR A 44 -3.27 -3.15 28.21
N TYR A 45 -2.00 -3.45 28.53
CA TYR A 45 -1.67 -4.20 29.74
C TYR A 45 -2.13 -3.49 31.01
N TYR A 46 -1.91 -2.18 31.16
CA TYR A 46 -2.37 -1.43 32.34
C TYR A 46 -3.90 -1.45 32.46
N PHE A 47 -4.59 -1.26 31.34
CA PHE A 47 -6.05 -1.36 31.28
C PHE A 47 -6.54 -2.77 31.68
N LEU A 48 -6.03 -3.82 31.04
CA LEU A 48 -6.42 -5.20 31.33
C LEU A 48 -6.10 -5.60 32.77
N LYS A 49 -4.96 -5.16 33.30
CA LYS A 49 -4.58 -5.40 34.70
C LYS A 49 -5.62 -4.80 35.64
N HIS A 50 -6.06 -3.57 35.42
CA HIS A 50 -7.06 -2.91 36.26
C HIS A 50 -8.36 -3.74 36.40
N PHE A 51 -8.87 -4.30 35.31
CA PHE A 51 -10.16 -5.01 35.32
C PHE A 51 -10.08 -6.51 35.67
N PHE A 52 -8.94 -7.15 35.40
CA PHE A 52 -8.84 -8.62 35.46
C PHE A 52 -7.90 -9.13 36.56
N VAL A 53 -7.10 -8.29 37.22
CA VAL A 53 -6.12 -8.76 38.23
C VAL A 53 -6.76 -9.54 39.37
N ALA A 54 -7.92 -9.11 39.85
CA ALA A 54 -8.66 -9.81 40.92
C ALA A 54 -9.43 -11.05 40.42
N LYS A 55 -9.53 -11.24 39.10
CA LYS A 55 -10.30 -12.31 38.45
C LYS A 55 -9.42 -13.45 37.94
N VAL A 56 -8.11 -13.38 38.14
CA VAL A 56 -7.16 -14.39 37.69
C VAL A 56 -6.34 -14.91 38.85
N GLU A 57 -6.01 -16.20 38.80
CA GLU A 57 -5.20 -16.87 39.82
C GLU A 57 -3.73 -16.40 39.80
N LYS A 58 -3.19 -16.09 38.61
CA LYS A 58 -1.82 -15.62 38.42
C LYS A 58 -1.81 -14.29 37.63
N PRO A 59 -1.61 -13.14 38.30
CA PRO A 59 -1.58 -11.83 37.66
C PRO A 59 -0.59 -11.70 36.48
N SER A 60 0.56 -12.38 36.55
CA SER A 60 1.57 -12.38 35.47
C SER A 60 1.05 -12.97 34.15
N LYS A 61 0.01 -13.82 34.19
CA LYS A 61 -0.65 -14.33 32.98
C LYS A 61 -1.41 -13.23 32.24
N ILE A 62 -1.86 -12.17 32.90
CA ILE A 62 -2.46 -11.02 32.22
C ILE A 62 -1.42 -10.34 31.33
N MET A 63 -0.14 -10.31 31.70
CA MET A 63 0.89 -9.72 30.85
C MET A 63 1.19 -10.57 29.60
N THR A 64 1.13 -11.90 29.69
CA THR A 64 1.62 -12.79 28.62
C THR A 64 0.51 -13.40 27.76
N MET A 65 -0.74 -13.45 28.25
CA MET A 65 -1.85 -14.12 27.57
C MET A 65 -2.26 -13.42 26.27
N GLY A 66 -2.06 -14.02 25.10
CA GLY A 66 -2.46 -13.40 23.82
C GLY A 66 -1.50 -12.34 23.31
N ILE A 67 -0.28 -12.26 23.85
CA ILE A 67 0.80 -11.44 23.28
C ILE A 67 1.05 -11.77 21.80
N GLY A 68 1.17 -13.06 21.48
CA GLY A 68 1.34 -13.51 20.09
C GLY A 68 0.15 -13.18 19.21
N ALA A 69 -1.08 -13.29 19.74
CA ALA A 69 -2.27 -12.93 18.98
C ALA A 69 -2.33 -11.44 18.66
N TYR A 70 -1.93 -10.57 19.59
CA TYR A 70 -1.82 -9.13 19.35
C TYR A 70 -0.82 -8.83 18.23
N PHE A 71 0.42 -9.31 18.35
CA PHE A 71 1.45 -9.02 17.35
C PHE A 71 1.17 -9.66 15.99
N LEU A 72 0.57 -10.85 15.97
CA LEU A 72 0.17 -11.50 14.73
C LEU A 72 -0.94 -10.73 14.02
N THR A 73 -2.01 -10.36 14.75
CA THR A 73 -3.11 -9.58 14.15
C THR A 73 -2.66 -8.18 13.74
N PHE A 74 -1.81 -7.53 14.54
CA PHE A 74 -1.21 -6.26 14.20
C PHE A 74 -0.38 -6.36 12.92
N ALA A 75 0.59 -7.28 12.85
CA ALA A 75 1.50 -7.38 11.70
C ALA A 75 0.76 -7.73 10.39
N VAL A 76 -0.19 -8.67 10.46
CA VAL A 76 -1.00 -9.06 9.30
C VAL A 76 -1.86 -7.90 8.82
N VAL A 77 -2.59 -7.24 9.73
CA VAL A 77 -3.49 -6.13 9.34
C VAL A 77 -2.70 -4.91 8.90
N PHE A 78 -1.60 -4.58 9.57
CA PHE A 78 -0.75 -3.46 9.18
C PHE A 78 -0.17 -3.67 7.78
N GLY A 79 0.39 -4.85 7.50
CA GLY A 79 0.90 -5.17 6.16
C GLY A 79 -0.20 -5.14 5.09
N LEU A 80 -1.38 -5.70 5.37
CA LEU A 80 -2.51 -5.67 4.44
C LEU A 80 -2.98 -4.24 4.15
N LEU A 81 -3.19 -3.43 5.19
CA LEU A 81 -3.66 -2.06 5.04
C LEU A 81 -2.60 -1.14 4.41
N PHE A 82 -1.32 -1.39 4.67
CA PHE A 82 -0.23 -0.63 4.08
C PHE A 82 -0.18 -0.78 2.56
N THR A 83 -0.49 -1.96 2.02
CA THR A 83 -0.56 -2.15 0.55
C THR A 83 -1.65 -1.31 -0.12
N LEU A 84 -2.62 -0.82 0.64
CA LEU A 84 -3.69 0.02 0.12
C LEU A 84 -3.29 1.51 0.05
N MET A 85 -2.16 1.90 0.64
CA MET A 85 -1.59 3.26 0.57
C MET A 85 -0.69 3.48 -0.66
N ILE A 86 -0.41 2.42 -1.41
CA ILE A 86 0.40 2.51 -2.62
C ILE A 86 -0.56 2.66 -3.80
N PRO A 87 -0.34 3.63 -4.71
CA PRO A 87 -1.20 3.78 -5.88
C PRO A 87 -1.12 2.51 -6.75
N THR A 88 -2.15 2.24 -7.52
CA THR A 88 -2.15 1.18 -8.54
C THR A 88 -1.94 1.81 -9.91
N ALA A 89 -0.77 1.60 -10.51
CA ALA A 89 -0.48 2.00 -11.89
C ALA A 89 -1.15 1.05 -12.89
N VAL A 90 -1.98 1.59 -13.78
CA VAL A 90 -2.63 0.86 -14.86
C VAL A 90 -2.65 1.74 -16.09
N PHE A 91 -2.27 1.16 -17.23
CA PHE A 91 -2.46 1.83 -18.51
C PHE A 91 -2.91 0.91 -19.64
N THR A 92 -3.52 1.53 -20.63
CA THR A 92 -3.80 0.99 -21.96
C THR A 92 -3.11 1.83 -23.02
N TYR A 93 -3.06 1.32 -24.25
CA TYR A 93 -2.47 2.04 -25.36
C TYR A 93 -3.18 1.68 -26.66
N SER A 94 -3.10 2.58 -27.64
CA SER A 94 -3.51 2.36 -29.02
C SER A 94 -2.42 2.86 -29.97
N VAL A 95 -2.21 2.15 -31.08
CA VAL A 95 -1.14 2.41 -32.03
C VAL A 95 -1.76 2.88 -33.35
N ALA A 96 -1.30 4.02 -33.83
CA ALA A 96 -1.60 4.55 -35.16
C ALA A 96 -0.25 4.86 -35.83
N ASP A 97 0.19 3.94 -36.69
CA ASP A 97 1.53 3.98 -37.30
C ASP A 97 2.63 4.06 -36.22
N GLN A 98 3.53 5.05 -36.31
CA GLN A 98 4.55 5.27 -35.30
C GLN A 98 4.09 6.08 -34.08
N THR A 99 2.83 6.55 -34.06
CA THR A 99 2.29 7.30 -32.93
C THR A 99 1.46 6.40 -32.04
N VAL A 100 1.77 6.39 -30.74
CA VAL A 100 1.07 5.63 -29.72
C VAL A 100 0.39 6.58 -28.76
N THR A 101 -0.92 6.40 -28.57
CA THR A 101 -1.69 7.07 -27.53
C THR A 101 -1.72 6.17 -26.30
N PHE A 102 -1.26 6.69 -25.17
CA PHE A 102 -1.27 6.05 -23.87
C PHE A 102 -2.38 6.63 -22.99
N ASP A 103 -3.06 5.76 -22.27
CA ASP A 103 -4.14 6.12 -21.35
C ASP A 103 -3.96 5.42 -20.01
N ALA A 104 -3.65 6.21 -18.99
CA ALA A 104 -3.49 5.84 -17.59
C ALA A 104 -4.69 6.21 -16.71
N THR A 105 -5.85 6.55 -17.28
CA THR A 105 -7.09 6.86 -16.53
C THR A 105 -7.57 5.72 -15.63
N GLY A 106 -7.13 4.48 -15.89
CA GLY A 106 -7.37 3.33 -15.03
C GLY A 106 -6.50 3.26 -13.78
N SER A 107 -5.48 4.13 -13.64
CA SER A 107 -4.67 4.22 -12.43
C SER A 107 -5.47 4.88 -11.30
N TYR A 108 -5.25 4.43 -10.07
CA TYR A 108 -5.95 4.99 -8.90
C TYR A 108 -5.14 4.87 -7.62
N ASP A 109 -5.46 5.71 -6.65
CA ASP A 109 -5.10 5.53 -5.24
C ASP A 109 -6.39 5.54 -4.38
N LEU A 110 -6.40 4.79 -3.27
CA LEU A 110 -7.58 4.64 -2.41
C LEU A 110 -7.69 5.70 -1.30
N PHE A 111 -6.58 6.33 -0.92
CA PHE A 111 -6.50 7.25 0.21
C PHE A 111 -5.95 8.63 -0.15
N SER A 112 -5.22 8.73 -1.26
CA SER A 112 -4.64 9.96 -1.79
C SER A 112 -5.06 10.18 -3.25
N GLY A 113 -4.67 11.32 -3.83
CA GLY A 113 -4.77 11.56 -5.26
C GLY A 113 -3.50 11.13 -5.98
N ILE A 114 -3.61 10.83 -7.28
CA ILE A 114 -2.42 10.71 -8.13
C ILE A 114 -1.89 12.10 -8.43
N GLU A 115 -0.63 12.34 -8.06
CA GLU A 115 0.06 13.61 -8.28
C GLU A 115 0.66 13.67 -9.71
N SER A 116 1.27 12.57 -10.17
CA SER A 116 1.98 12.56 -11.45
C SER A 116 2.13 11.18 -12.08
N PHE A 117 2.35 11.20 -13.39
CA PHE A 117 2.65 10.04 -14.23
C PHE A 117 4.03 10.24 -14.87
N VAL A 118 4.91 9.25 -14.74
CA VAL A 118 6.20 9.20 -15.41
C VAL A 118 6.18 8.04 -16.40
N TRP A 119 6.39 8.37 -17.67
CA TRP A 119 6.42 7.42 -18.76
C TRP A 119 7.87 7.24 -19.22
N ASP A 120 8.34 6.00 -19.20
CA ASP A 120 9.53 5.55 -19.93
C ASP A 120 9.05 4.76 -21.14
N PHE A 121 9.31 5.28 -22.34
CA PHE A 121 8.83 4.68 -23.58
C PHE A 121 9.70 3.53 -24.08
N GLY A 122 10.82 3.22 -23.41
CA GLY A 122 11.74 2.18 -23.85
C GLY A 122 12.56 2.55 -25.09
N ASP A 123 12.60 3.83 -25.46
CA ASP A 123 13.36 4.40 -26.58
C ASP A 123 14.29 5.54 -26.13
N GLU A 124 14.72 5.51 -24.87
CA GLU A 124 15.51 6.54 -24.16
C GLU A 124 14.75 7.84 -23.86
N ASN A 125 13.49 7.98 -24.29
CA ASN A 125 12.66 9.12 -23.90
C ASN A 125 11.88 8.81 -22.61
N ILE A 126 11.96 9.76 -21.67
CA ILE A 126 11.19 9.75 -20.43
C ILE A 126 10.41 11.06 -20.34
N THR A 127 9.12 10.98 -20.01
CA THR A 127 8.24 12.15 -19.85
C THR A 127 7.50 12.10 -18.53
N THR A 128 7.50 13.22 -17.80
CA THR A 128 6.68 13.42 -16.60
C THR A 128 5.53 14.35 -16.92
N THR A 129 4.31 13.96 -16.54
CA THR A 129 3.09 14.75 -16.77
C THR A 129 2.09 14.58 -15.61
N THR A 130 1.18 15.53 -15.48
CA THR A 130 -0.01 15.43 -14.61
C THR A 130 -1.23 14.90 -15.38
N ASP A 131 -1.15 14.86 -16.72
CA ASP A 131 -2.22 14.35 -17.57
C ASP A 131 -2.20 12.82 -17.60
N SER A 132 -3.35 12.20 -17.36
CA SER A 132 -3.51 10.75 -17.39
C SER A 132 -3.53 10.17 -18.81
N SER A 133 -3.45 11.00 -19.85
CA SER A 133 -3.41 10.57 -21.25
C SER A 133 -2.37 11.37 -22.01
N MET A 134 -1.62 10.70 -22.87
CA MET A 134 -0.62 11.36 -23.72
C MET A 134 -0.32 10.58 -24.99
N THR A 135 0.39 11.22 -25.92
CA THR A 135 0.85 10.60 -27.16
C THR A 135 2.37 10.62 -27.23
N HIS A 136 2.97 9.56 -27.75
CA HIS A 136 4.40 9.51 -28.08
C HIS A 136 4.60 8.97 -29.49
N THR A 137 5.54 9.54 -30.24
CA THR A 137 5.84 9.13 -31.61
C THR A 137 7.23 8.52 -31.66
N TYR A 138 7.31 7.25 -32.05
CA TYR A 138 8.56 6.53 -32.20
C TYR A 138 9.23 6.84 -33.54
N THR A 139 10.56 6.82 -33.57
CA THR A 139 11.32 7.08 -34.80
C THR A 139 11.38 5.86 -35.72
N ALA A 140 11.22 4.66 -35.19
CA ALA A 140 11.31 3.40 -35.92
C ALA A 140 10.18 2.44 -35.48
N PRO A 141 9.74 1.52 -36.35
CA PRO A 141 8.91 0.40 -35.94
C PRO A 141 9.72 -0.55 -35.04
N GLY A 142 9.05 -1.20 -34.10
CA GLY A 142 9.72 -2.08 -33.14
C GLY A 142 8.85 -2.48 -31.96
N ASN A 143 9.42 -3.28 -31.07
CA ASN A 143 8.80 -3.61 -29.78
C ASN A 143 9.48 -2.79 -28.69
N TYR A 144 8.69 -2.00 -27.97
CA TYR A 144 9.17 -1.10 -26.94
C TYR A 144 8.62 -1.51 -25.58
N SER A 145 9.50 -1.63 -24.58
CA SER A 145 9.11 -1.94 -23.21
C SER A 145 8.72 -0.65 -22.48
N VAL A 146 7.44 -0.31 -22.53
CA VAL A 146 6.92 0.91 -21.92
C VAL A 146 6.64 0.69 -20.44
N ILE A 147 7.14 1.58 -19.59
CA ILE A 147 6.93 1.58 -18.15
C ILE A 147 6.19 2.87 -17.77
N LEU A 148 5.04 2.71 -17.11
CA LEU A 148 4.37 3.77 -16.39
C LEU A 148 4.77 3.70 -14.92
N THR A 149 5.22 4.80 -14.34
CA THR A 149 5.31 5.01 -12.89
C THR A 149 4.27 6.03 -12.47
N VAL A 150 3.41 5.66 -11.55
CA VAL A 150 2.45 6.58 -10.92
C VAL A 150 3.00 7.00 -9.57
N LYS A 151 2.90 8.28 -9.25
CA LYS A 151 3.21 8.84 -7.93
C LYS A 151 1.98 9.51 -7.36
N ASP A 152 1.68 9.22 -6.10
CA ASP A 152 0.60 9.85 -5.37
C ASP A 152 1.05 11.10 -4.59
N ASP A 153 0.10 11.82 -4.00
CA ASP A 153 0.35 13.05 -3.23
C ASP A 153 1.20 12.83 -1.96
N GLU A 154 1.33 11.57 -1.51
CA GLU A 154 2.09 11.17 -0.32
C GLU A 154 3.52 10.72 -0.66
N GLY A 155 3.83 10.60 -1.95
CA GLY A 155 5.13 10.18 -2.44
C GLY A 155 5.28 8.67 -2.63
N TYR A 156 4.22 7.89 -2.43
CA TYR A 156 4.18 6.49 -2.81
C TYR A 156 4.19 6.35 -4.32
N THR A 157 4.84 5.29 -4.79
CA THR A 157 4.96 5.02 -6.22
C THR A 157 4.64 3.57 -6.54
N SER A 158 4.09 3.35 -7.72
CA SER A 158 3.96 2.01 -8.30
C SER A 158 4.20 2.05 -9.80
N THR A 159 4.50 0.89 -10.36
CA THR A 159 4.83 0.75 -11.77
C THR A 159 3.96 -0.28 -12.48
N SER A 160 3.69 -0.03 -13.76
CA SER A 160 3.09 -0.97 -14.71
C SER A 160 3.94 -1.00 -15.96
N GLN A 161 4.12 -2.19 -16.55
CA GLN A 161 4.95 -2.39 -17.73
C GLN A 161 4.17 -3.15 -18.81
N LYS A 162 4.27 -2.69 -20.07
CA LYS A 162 3.71 -3.39 -21.25
C LYS A 162 4.67 -3.30 -22.42
N VAL A 163 4.70 -4.33 -23.25
CA VAL A 163 5.40 -4.29 -24.54
C VAL A 163 4.45 -3.71 -25.59
N VAL A 164 4.85 -2.62 -26.22
CA VAL A 164 4.12 -1.95 -27.30
C VAL A 164 4.78 -2.27 -28.64
N THR A 165 4.01 -2.83 -29.56
CA THR A 165 4.45 -3.09 -30.94
C THR A 165 4.05 -1.92 -31.82
N VAL A 166 5.05 -1.20 -32.31
CA VAL A 166 4.92 -0.05 -33.21
C VAL A 166 5.12 -0.51 -34.64
N THR A 167 4.21 -0.14 -35.53
CA THR A 167 4.24 -0.50 -36.95
C THR A 167 4.63 0.70 -37.81
N ASN A 168 5.07 0.43 -39.05
CA ASN A 168 5.31 1.51 -40.00
C ASN A 168 4.00 2.23 -40.36
N SER A 169 4.13 3.52 -40.70
CA SER A 169 3.07 4.21 -41.40
C SER A 169 2.79 3.51 -42.72
N THR A 170 1.52 3.17 -42.91
CA THR A 170 1.06 2.63 -44.18
C THR A 170 1.16 3.76 -45.19
N GLU A 171 2.16 3.76 -46.08
CA GLU A 171 2.18 4.67 -47.22
C GLU A 171 0.91 4.42 -48.06
N THR A 172 -0.06 5.34 -47.98
CA THR A 172 -1.23 5.40 -48.88
C THR A 172 -0.94 6.28 -50.08
#